data_AF-A0A3B3ZZ66-F1
#
_entry.id   AF-A0A3B3ZZ66-F1
#
_cell.length_a   1.000
_cell.length_b   1.000
_cell.length_c   1.000
_cell.angle_alpha   90.00
_cell.angle_beta   90.00
_cell.angle_gamma   90.00
#
_symmetry.space_group_name_H-M   'P 1'
#
loop_
_entity.id
_entity.type
_entity.pdbx_description
1 polymer ?
#
loop_
_entity_poly.entity_id
_entity_poly.type
_entity_poly.pdbx_seq_one_letter_code
_entity_poly.pdbx_strand_id
1 'polypeptide(L)'
;SAQQVNKFLYGDRSGINNPLAQADWASKKLVWVPSEKLGFEAGSLKEEKDEECVVELVDSGKKVKVNKDDIQKMNPPKFNKVEDMAELTCLNEASVLHNIKERYYSGLIYVSLRE
;
A
#
# COMPACT_ATOMS: atom_id res chain seq x y z
N SER A 1 -16.69 26.19 5.69
CA SER A 1 -16.30 27.14 4.62
C SER A 1 -15.92 26.34 3.37
N ALA A 2 -15.84 26.97 2.18
CA ALA A 2 -15.46 26.28 0.93
C ALA A 2 -14.14 25.49 1.02
N GLN A 3 -13.22 25.90 1.90
CA GLN A 3 -11.97 25.19 2.21
C GLN A 3 -12.17 23.79 2.80
N GLN A 4 -13.26 23.56 3.55
CA GLN A 4 -13.58 22.26 4.15
C GLN A 4 -14.02 21.24 3.09
N VAL A 5 -14.70 21.70 2.03
CA VAL A 5 -15.23 20.85 0.96
C VAL A 5 -14.09 20.36 0.06
N ASN A 6 -13.12 21.24 -0.22
CA ASN A 6 -11.94 20.88 -1.03
C ASN A 6 -11.12 19.73 -0.44
N LYS A 7 -11.14 19.53 0.88
CA LYS A 7 -10.46 18.41 1.53
C LYS A 7 -11.04 17.03 1.15
N PHE A 8 -12.31 16.97 0.75
CA PHE A 8 -12.98 15.74 0.35
C PHE A 8 -12.92 15.48 -1.17
N LEU A 9 -12.39 16.44 -1.92
CA LEU A 9 -12.23 16.34 -3.38
C LEU A 9 -10.76 16.18 -3.77
N TYR A 10 -9.88 16.94 -3.11
CA TYR A 10 -8.45 16.92 -3.34
C TYR A 10 -7.75 16.29 -2.14
N GLY A 11 -7.03 15.20 -2.39
CA GLY A 11 -6.20 14.57 -1.36
C GLY A 11 -5.08 15.52 -0.92
N ASP A 12 -4.81 15.56 0.39
CA ASP A 12 -3.69 16.32 0.93
C ASP A 12 -2.36 15.67 0.50
N ARG A 13 -1.62 16.35 -0.40
CA ARG A 13 -0.35 15.90 -0.95
C ARG A 13 0.87 16.41 -0.16
N SER A 14 0.66 17.17 0.92
CA SER A 14 1.75 17.80 1.69
C SER A 14 2.72 16.78 2.34
N GLY A 15 2.25 15.56 2.62
CA GLY A 15 3.05 14.47 3.21
C GLY A 15 3.82 13.58 2.23
N ILE A 16 3.67 13.77 0.91
CA ILE A 16 4.21 12.85 -0.13
C ILE A 16 5.75 12.82 -0.16
N ASN A 17 6.39 13.91 0.27
CA ASN A 17 7.85 14.04 0.29
C ASN A 17 8.45 13.85 1.68
N ASN A 18 7.90 12.96 2.50
CA ASN A 18 8.52 12.62 3.79
C ASN A 18 9.73 11.68 3.60
N PRO A 19 10.96 12.14 3.85
CA PRO A 19 12.17 11.33 3.64
C PRO A 19 12.21 10.11 4.56
N LEU A 20 11.59 10.19 5.75
CA LEU A 20 11.54 9.08 6.71
C LEU A 20 10.70 7.93 6.17
N ALA A 21 9.53 8.24 5.59
CA ALA A 21 8.66 7.22 4.99
C ALA A 21 9.34 6.55 3.78
N GLN A 22 10.08 7.33 2.99
CA GLN A 22 10.85 6.81 1.86
C GLN A 22 12.02 5.92 2.30
N ALA A 23 12.76 6.31 3.33
CA ALA A 23 13.86 5.53 3.91
C ALA A 23 13.36 4.23 4.55
N ASP A 24 12.24 4.28 5.25
CA ASP A 24 11.61 3.10 5.87
C ASP A 24 11.12 2.10 4.82
N TRP A 25 10.50 2.57 3.73
CA TRP A 25 10.09 1.70 2.63
C TRP A 25 11.29 1.03 1.95
N ALA A 26 12.35 1.80 1.67
CA ALA A 26 13.55 1.29 1.00
C ALA A 26 14.32 0.28 1.86
N SER A 27 14.34 0.47 3.18
CA SER A 27 15.08 -0.39 4.11
C SER A 27 14.35 -1.69 4.48
N LYS A 28 13.02 -1.71 4.50
CA LYS A 28 12.23 -2.82 5.06
C LYS A 28 11.77 -3.88 4.05
N LYS A 29 12.11 -3.75 2.76
CA LYS A 29 11.66 -4.66 1.67
C LYS A 29 10.17 -4.99 1.83
N LEU A 30 9.34 -3.94 1.85
CA LEU A 30 7.91 -4.09 2.13
C LEU A 30 7.19 -4.81 0.99
N VAL A 31 6.30 -5.72 1.36
CA VAL A 31 5.50 -6.55 0.48
C VAL A 31 4.07 -6.67 1.02
N TRP A 32 3.14 -7.01 0.14
CA TRP A 32 1.79 -7.41 0.49
C TRP A 32 1.69 -8.92 0.60
N VAL A 33 1.04 -9.40 1.65
CA VAL A 33 0.73 -10.82 1.87
C VAL A 33 -0.78 -11.02 2.01
N PRO A 34 -1.33 -12.15 1.57
CA PRO A 34 -2.75 -12.45 1.73
C PRO A 34 -3.18 -12.47 3.20
N SER A 35 -4.37 -11.95 3.47
CA SER A 35 -4.99 -11.96 4.80
C SER A 35 -6.47 -12.28 4.69
N GLU A 36 -6.94 -13.25 5.48
CA GLU A 36 -8.36 -13.60 5.56
C GLU A 36 -9.23 -12.45 6.09
N LYS A 37 -8.65 -11.53 6.88
CA LYS A 37 -9.39 -10.44 7.53
C LYS A 37 -9.41 -9.17 6.70
N LEU A 38 -8.29 -8.85 6.06
CA LEU A 38 -8.08 -7.55 5.40
C LEU A 38 -7.94 -7.67 3.88
N GLY A 39 -8.03 -8.89 3.32
CA GLY A 39 -7.69 -9.21 1.93
C GLY A 39 -6.17 -9.29 1.78
N PHE A 40 -5.48 -8.18 2.06
CA PHE A 40 -4.01 -8.10 2.06
C PHE A 40 -3.49 -7.30 3.26
N GLU A 41 -2.34 -7.71 3.79
CA GLU A 41 -1.64 -7.03 4.88
C GLU A 41 -0.20 -6.67 4.48
N ALA A 42 0.30 -5.57 5.01
CA ALA A 42 1.67 -5.15 4.78
C ALA A 42 2.64 -5.98 5.64
N GLY A 43 3.73 -6.43 5.03
CA GLY A 43 4.78 -7.20 5.69
C GLY A 43 6.17 -6.81 5.22
N SER A 44 7.17 -7.10 6.04
CA SER A 44 8.59 -6.96 5.73
C SER A 44 9.19 -8.32 5.45
N LEU A 45 9.73 -8.52 4.25
CA LEU A 45 10.38 -9.76 3.87
C LEU A 45 11.67 -9.95 4.68
N LYS A 46 11.76 -11.06 5.44
CA LYS A 46 12.90 -11.36 6.31
C LYS A 46 13.82 -12.44 5.73
N GLU A 47 13.25 -13.54 5.27
CA GLU A 47 13.99 -14.67 4.70
C GLU A 47 13.27 -15.20 3.47
N GLU A 48 14.05 -15.67 2.50
CA GLU A 48 13.56 -16.43 1.35
C GLU A 48 14.20 -17.82 1.38
N LYS A 49 13.39 -18.89 1.35
CA LYS A 49 13.83 -20.28 1.34
C LYS A 49 13.11 -21.03 0.23
N ASP A 50 13.85 -21.40 -0.81
CA ASP A 50 13.34 -22.16 -1.96
C ASP A 50 12.01 -21.59 -2.50
N GLU A 51 10.86 -22.18 -2.17
CA GLU A 51 9.52 -21.77 -2.61
C GLU A 51 8.74 -20.92 -1.58
N GLU A 52 9.21 -20.85 -0.33
CA GLU A 52 8.56 -20.10 0.75
C GLU A 52 9.39 -18.89 1.21
N CYS A 53 8.72 -17.90 1.77
CA CYS A 53 9.31 -16.73 2.38
C CYS A 53 8.79 -16.54 3.80
N VAL A 54 9.66 -16.05 4.68
CA VAL A 54 9.27 -15.57 6.00
C VAL A 54 9.05 -14.07 5.93
N VAL A 55 7.82 -13.65 6.16
CA VAL A 55 7.41 -12.24 6.18
C VAL A 55 7.00 -11.87 7.60
N GLU A 56 7.46 -10.73 8.09
CA GLU A 56 7.04 -10.16 9.36
C GLU A 56 5.97 -9.10 9.11
N LEU A 57 4.76 -9.33 9.62
CA LEU A 57 3.63 -8.40 9.45
C LEU A 57 3.91 -7.08 10.15
N VAL A 58 3.67 -5.96 9.46
CA VAL A 58 3.97 -4.62 9.99
C VAL A 58 3.10 -4.27 11.19
N ASP A 59 1.81 -4.61 11.15
CA ASP A 59 0.84 -4.21 12.18
C ASP A 59 0.93 -5.07 13.45
N SER A 60 1.17 -6.38 13.30
CA SER A 60 1.17 -7.33 14.42
C SER A 60 2.57 -7.77 14.87
N GLY A 61 3.61 -7.50 14.08
CA GLY A 61 4.97 -8.01 14.31
C GLY A 61 5.10 -9.54 14.18
N LYS A 62 4.02 -10.23 13.81
CA LYS A 62 4.01 -11.69 13.69
C LYS A 62 4.77 -12.12 12.44
N LYS A 63 5.62 -13.15 12.56
CA LYS A 63 6.24 -13.81 11.42
C LYS A 63 5.33 -14.89 10.86
N VAL A 64 5.11 -14.84 9.55
CA VAL A 64 4.31 -15.80 8.78
C VAL A 64 5.14 -16.37 7.65
N LYS A 65 4.87 -17.64 7.31
CA LYS A 65 5.43 -18.25 6.10
C LYS A 65 4.40 -18.13 4.99
N VAL A 66 4.83 -17.67 3.83
CA VAL A 66 3.99 -17.42 2.67
C VAL A 66 4.74 -17.93 1.44
N ASN A 67 4.02 -18.52 0.47
CA ASN A 67 4.64 -18.89 -0.80
C ASN A 67 5.13 -17.64 -1.54
N LYS A 68 6.27 -17.73 -2.22
CA LYS A 68 6.83 -16.62 -3.02
C LYS A 68 5.84 -16.06 -4.05
N ASP A 69 5.02 -16.91 -4.65
CA ASP A 69 4.07 -16.53 -5.70
C ASP A 69 2.87 -15.76 -5.16
N ASP A 70 2.55 -15.91 -3.87
CA ASP A 70 1.46 -15.20 -3.20
C ASP A 70 1.87 -13.81 -2.71
N ILE A 71 3.17 -13.48 -2.77
CA ILE A 71 3.71 -12.20 -2.30
C ILE A 71 3.63 -11.15 -3.41
N GLN A 72 2.98 -10.03 -3.13
CA GLN A 72 2.88 -8.92 -4.09
C GLN A 72 3.80 -7.76 -3.69
N LYS A 73 4.45 -7.13 -4.67
CA LYS A 73 5.34 -5.98 -4.41
C LYS A 73 4.52 -4.78 -3.91
N MET A 74 5.04 -4.09 -2.88
CA MET A 74 4.40 -2.88 -2.36
C MET A 74 4.92 -1.63 -3.09
N ASN A 75 3.99 -0.77 -3.51
CA ASN A 75 4.34 0.52 -4.10
C ASN A 75 5.01 1.44 -3.05
N PRO A 76 5.95 2.31 -3.47
CA PRO A 76 6.51 3.34 -2.61
C PRO A 76 5.43 4.26 -2.00
N PRO A 77 5.64 4.82 -0.78
CA PRO A 77 4.66 5.67 -0.10
C PRO A 77 4.22 6.90 -0.88
N LYS A 78 5.05 7.38 -1.83
CA LYS A 78 4.70 8.50 -2.72
C LYS A 78 3.49 8.21 -3.62
N PHE A 79 3.11 6.94 -3.77
CA PHE A 79 1.96 6.48 -4.54
C PHE A 79 0.72 6.23 -3.69
N ASN A 80 0.73 6.62 -2.41
CA ASN A 80 -0.46 6.53 -1.57
C ASN A 80 -1.51 7.55 -2.04
N LYS A 81 -2.77 7.11 -2.15
CA LYS A 81 -3.94 7.93 -2.52
C LYS A 81 -3.86 8.55 -3.91
N VAL A 82 -3.19 7.90 -4.86
CA VAL A 82 -3.17 8.34 -6.26
C VAL A 82 -4.59 8.42 -6.82
N GLU A 83 -4.87 9.47 -7.60
CA GLU A 83 -6.17 9.68 -8.26
C GLU A 83 -6.33 8.78 -9.48
N ASP A 84 -5.23 8.56 -10.20
CA ASP A 84 -5.14 7.67 -11.35
C ASP A 84 -4.35 6.42 -10.93
N MET A 85 -5.03 5.28 -10.84
CA MET A 85 -4.40 4.03 -10.41
C MET A 85 -3.44 3.46 -11.46
N ALA A 86 -3.51 3.91 -12.72
CA ALA A 86 -2.54 3.55 -13.74
C ALA A 86 -1.14 4.12 -13.46
N GLU A 87 -1.01 5.11 -12.57
CA GLU A 87 0.29 5.67 -12.14
C GLU A 87 1.03 4.80 -11.12
N LEU A 88 0.41 3.73 -10.60
CA LEU A 88 1.06 2.79 -9.67
C LEU A 88 2.22 2.08 -10.38
N THR A 89 3.39 1.99 -9.72
CA THR A 89 4.55 1.27 -10.28
C THR A 89 4.32 -0.23 -10.32
N CYS A 90 3.63 -0.77 -9.31
CA CYS A 90 3.21 -2.16 -9.23
C CYS A 90 1.68 -2.19 -9.31
N LEU A 91 1.14 -2.54 -10.47
CA LEU A 91 -0.29 -2.79 -10.67
C LEU A 91 -0.62 -4.21 -10.22
N ASN A 92 -0.98 -4.35 -8.95
CA ASN A 92 -1.41 -5.62 -8.37
C ASN A 92 -2.67 -5.42 -7.51
N GLU A 93 -3.38 -6.51 -7.26
CA GLU A 93 -4.67 -6.47 -6.56
C GLU A 93 -4.55 -5.82 -5.18
N ALA A 94 -3.49 -6.14 -4.43
CA ALA A 94 -3.23 -5.56 -3.12
C ALA A 94 -3.05 -4.04 -3.17
N SER A 95 -2.32 -3.52 -4.17
CA SER A 95 -2.07 -2.09 -4.32
C SER A 95 -3.31 -1.31 -4.73
N VAL A 96 -4.14 -1.89 -5.61
CA VAL A 96 -5.43 -1.30 -6.01
C VAL A 96 -6.37 -1.25 -4.80
N LEU A 97 -6.51 -2.37 -4.07
CA LEU A 97 -7.33 -2.43 -2.87
C LEU A 97 -6.86 -1.43 -1.81
N HIS A 98 -5.55 -1.34 -1.57
CA HIS A 98 -4.97 -0.39 -0.62
C HIS A 98 -5.28 1.06 -1.00
N ASN A 99 -5.11 1.43 -2.28
CA ASN A 99 -5.38 2.78 -2.75
C ASN A 99 -6.86 3.17 -2.57
N ILE A 100 -7.78 2.26 -2.94
CA ILE A 100 -9.23 2.48 -2.77
C ILE A 100 -9.58 2.63 -1.29
N LYS A 101 -9.06 1.75 -0.43
CA LYS A 101 -9.29 1.76 1.03
C LYS A 101 -8.83 3.07 1.67
N GLU A 102 -7.61 3.51 1.34
CA GLU A 102 -7.03 4.76 1.86
C GLU A 102 -7.80 6.00 1.41
N ARG A 103 -8.25 6.02 0.15
CA ARG A 103 -9.08 7.10 -0.39
C ARG A 103 -10.45 7.13 0.26
N TYR A 104 -11.09 5.96 0.41
CA TYR A 104 -12.39 5.83 1.08
C TYR A 104 -12.35 6.35 2.52
N TYR A 105 -11.38 5.94 3.34
CA TYR A 105 -11.24 6.45 4.71
C TYR A 105 -10.89 7.93 4.78
N SER A 106 -10.31 8.49 3.73
CA SER A 106 -10.03 9.93 3.61
C SER A 106 -11.23 10.73 3.09
N GLY A 107 -12.36 10.07 2.77
CA GLY A 107 -13.54 10.69 2.18
C GLY A 107 -13.40 11.04 0.70
N LEU A 108 -12.37 10.52 0.02
CA LEU A 108 -12.09 10.70 -1.41
C LEU A 108 -12.78 9.57 -2.20
N ILE A 109 -14.08 9.68 -2.44
CA ILE A 109 -14.87 8.58 -3.01
C ILE A 109 -14.76 8.44 -4.54
N TYR A 110 -14.24 9.44 -5.25
CA TYR A 110 -14.03 9.38 -6.69
C TYR A 110 -12.60 8.89 -6.99
N VAL A 111 -12.50 7.83 -7.79
CA VAL A 111 -11.25 7.29 -8.34
C VAL A 111 -11.38 7.24 -9.86
N SER A 112 -10.34 7.66 -10.60
CA SER A 112 -10.34 7.55 -12.06
C SER A 112 -9.70 6.22 -12.44
N LEU A 113 -10.50 5.31 -12.99
CA LEU A 113 -10.04 4.16 -13.74
C LEU A 113 -10.22 4.54 -15.21
N ARG A 114 -9.13 4.89 -15.90
CA ARG A 114 -9.18 5.03 -17.35
C ARG A 114 -9.04 3.65 -17.98
N GLU A 115 -10.02 3.28 -18.79
CA GLU A 115 -9.97 2.13 -19.70
C GLU A 115 -8.97 2.33 -20.84
#